data_AF-A0A8X6P7U5-F1
#
_entry.id   AF-A0A8X6P7U5-F1
#
_cell.length_a   1.000
_cell.length_b   1.000
_cell.length_c   1.000
_cell.angle_alpha   90.00
_cell.angle_beta   90.00
_cell.angle_gamma   90.00
#
_symmetry.space_group_name_H-M   'P 1'
#
loop_
_entity.id
_entity.type
_entity.pdbx_description
1 polymer ?
#
loop_
_entity_poly.entity_id
_entity_poly.type
_entity_poly.pdbx_seq_one_letter_code
_entity_poly.pdbx_strand_id
1 'polypeptide(L)'
;MLFPPECKCGARGTCEFRHGRKTCICEKKYAERDGRCTETCMDNADCYNEGRCLDYNGGKFCNCFWGLSGDRCEIIDDCVTGKYKDCREDRGTCRYDSTDKTAVCVCPEGK
;
A
#
# COMPACT_ATOMS: atom_id res chain seq x y z
N MET A 1 -29.47 9.67 -8.49
CA MET A 1 -29.13 10.22 -7.15
C MET A 1 -27.62 10.23 -7.04
N LEU A 2 -26.98 11.40 -7.13
CA LEU A 2 -25.53 11.51 -6.93
C LEU A 2 -25.30 11.65 -5.44
N PHE A 3 -24.71 10.63 -4.81
CA PHE A 3 -24.20 10.76 -3.45
C PHE A 3 -23.16 11.89 -3.46
N PRO A 4 -23.24 12.87 -2.55
CA PRO A 4 -22.19 13.87 -2.44
C PRO A 4 -20.86 13.16 -2.22
N PRO A 5 -19.77 13.59 -2.90
CA PRO A 5 -18.48 12.95 -2.75
C PRO A 5 -18.09 12.94 -1.26
N GLU A 6 -17.78 11.76 -0.71
CA GLU A 6 -17.38 11.67 0.68
C GLU A 6 -16.02 12.34 0.87
N CYS A 7 -15.92 13.26 1.84
CA CYS A 7 -14.67 13.95 2.15
C CYS A 7 -13.74 13.03 2.98
N LYS A 8 -13.11 12.05 2.33
CA LYS A 8 -12.21 11.08 2.97
C LYS A 8 -10.82 11.11 2.33
N CYS A 9 -9.83 11.61 3.06
CA CYS A 9 -8.41 11.61 2.62
C CYS A 9 -7.58 10.48 3.24
N GLY A 10 -8.19 9.64 4.09
CA GLY A 10 -7.48 8.67 4.93
C GLY A 10 -7.07 9.26 6.28
N ALA A 11 -6.34 8.49 7.08
CA ALA A 11 -5.94 8.90 8.43
C ALA A 11 -4.78 9.92 8.46
N ARG A 12 -4.08 10.09 7.33
CA ARG A 12 -2.83 10.86 7.20
C ARG A 12 -3.03 12.24 6.58
N GLY A 13 -4.26 12.74 6.65
CA GLY A 13 -4.60 14.04 6.12
C GLY A 13 -5.99 14.48 6.50
N THR A 14 -6.21 15.78 6.41
CA THR A 14 -7.51 16.40 6.60
C THR A 14 -8.15 16.64 5.25
N CYS A 15 -9.47 16.48 5.18
CA CYS A 15 -10.24 16.70 3.96
C CYS A 15 -11.06 17.99 4.05
N GLU A 16 -11.04 18.79 3.00
CA GLU A 16 -11.90 19.97 2.84
C GLU A 16 -12.39 20.13 1.40
N PHE A 17 -13.46 20.91 1.21
CA PHE A 17 -13.96 21.28 -0.12
C PHE A 17 -13.59 22.72 -0.45
N ARG A 18 -12.71 22.93 -1.43
CA ARG A 18 -12.40 24.26 -1.98
C ARG A 18 -13.07 24.42 -3.34
N HIS A 19 -13.97 25.40 -3.45
CA HIS A 19 -14.77 25.64 -4.67
C HIS A 19 -15.49 24.39 -5.21
N GLY A 20 -16.05 23.56 -4.31
CA GLY A 20 -16.75 22.33 -4.66
C GLY A 20 -15.83 21.17 -5.10
N ARG A 21 -14.51 21.34 -5.06
CA ARG A 21 -13.54 20.26 -5.28
C ARG A 21 -13.01 19.75 -3.95
N LYS A 22 -12.91 18.43 -3.83
CA LYS A 22 -12.23 17.79 -2.71
C LYS A 22 -10.75 18.19 -2.74
N THR A 23 -10.21 18.53 -1.59
CA THR A 23 -8.79 18.86 -1.40
C THR A 23 -8.29 18.13 -0.17
N CYS A 24 -7.20 17.38 -0.30
CA CYS A 24 -6.56 16.72 0.82
C CYS A 24 -5.34 17.52 1.29
N ILE A 25 -5.34 17.90 2.57
CA ILE A 25 -4.16 18.45 3.24
C ILE A 25 -3.44 17.29 3.92
N CYS A 26 -2.34 16.85 3.33
CA CYS A 26 -1.61 15.68 3.79
C CYS A 26 -0.52 16.02 4.82
N GLU A 27 -0.26 15.10 5.74
CA GLU A 27 0.86 15.18 6.67
C GLU A 27 2.22 15.19 5.95
N LYS A 28 3.28 15.56 6.67
CA LYS A 28 4.64 15.51 6.12
C LYS A 28 4.97 14.07 5.69
N LYS A 29 5.60 13.93 4.52
CA LYS A 29 5.89 12.67 3.80
C LYS A 29 4.69 12.02 3.11
N TYR A 30 3.50 12.64 3.14
CA TYR A 30 2.33 12.18 2.38
C TYR A 30 1.98 13.21 1.31
N ALA A 31 1.42 12.72 0.20
CA ALA A 31 0.90 13.57 -0.87
C ALA A 31 -0.40 12.97 -1.43
N GLU A 32 -1.22 13.80 -2.07
CA GLU A 32 -2.49 13.37 -2.63
C GLU A 32 -2.25 12.48 -3.86
N ARG A 33 -2.67 11.21 -3.78
CA ARG A 33 -2.73 10.25 -4.89
C ARG A 33 -4.11 9.61 -4.89
N ASP A 34 -4.79 9.65 -6.04
CA ASP A 34 -6.15 9.11 -6.21
C ASP A 34 -7.15 9.59 -5.13
N GLY A 35 -7.02 10.86 -4.72
CA GLY A 35 -7.91 11.50 -3.75
C GLY A 35 -7.70 11.04 -2.30
N ARG A 36 -6.56 10.43 -1.97
CA ARG A 36 -6.15 10.07 -0.60
C ARG A 36 -4.74 10.54 -0.33
N CYS A 37 -4.41 10.75 0.93
CA CYS A 37 -3.04 11.00 1.34
C CYS A 37 -2.28 9.68 1.38
N THR A 38 -1.34 9.52 0.47
CA THR A 38 -0.48 8.35 0.33
C THR A 38 0.95 8.72 0.69
N GLU A 39 1.64 7.85 1.42
CA GLU A 39 3.04 8.04 1.74
C GLU A 39 3.91 8.12 0.46
N THR A 40 4.73 9.15 0.39
CA THR A 40 5.67 9.40 -0.70
C THR A 40 6.96 8.62 -0.54
N CYS A 41 7.75 8.51 -1.60
CA CYS A 41 9.10 7.92 -1.58
C CYS A 41 10.13 8.88 -2.20
N MET A 42 11.39 8.73 -1.79
CA MET A 42 12.52 9.47 -2.37
C MET A 42 13.20 8.67 -3.49
N ASP A 43 13.43 7.37 -3.25
CA ASP A 43 14.07 6.44 -4.17
C ASP A 43 13.53 5.00 -3.99
N ASN A 44 14.11 4.00 -4.66
CA ASN A 44 13.61 2.62 -4.60
C ASN A 44 13.87 1.94 -3.25
N ALA A 45 14.86 2.36 -2.46
CA ALA A 45 15.17 1.74 -1.17
C ALA A 45 14.07 2.01 -0.12
N ASP A 46 13.29 3.04 -0.38
CA ASP A 46 12.10 3.40 0.36
C ASP A 46 10.97 2.36 0.17
N CYS A 47 10.90 1.67 -0.97
CA CYS A 47 9.84 0.72 -1.29
C CYS A 47 10.22 -0.71 -0.88
N TYR A 48 9.33 -1.39 -0.16
CA TYR A 48 9.51 -2.79 0.22
C TYR A 48 9.30 -3.73 -0.97
N ASN A 49 9.78 -4.97 -0.84
CA ASN A 49 9.54 -6.07 -1.78
C ASN A 49 9.87 -5.69 -3.24
N GLU A 50 10.99 -4.97 -3.42
CA GLU A 50 11.50 -4.51 -4.72
C GLU A 50 10.55 -3.55 -5.47
N GLY A 51 9.64 -2.90 -4.75
CA GLY A 51 8.81 -1.83 -5.30
C GLY A 51 9.66 -0.71 -5.91
N ARG A 52 9.09 0.00 -6.89
CA ARG A 52 9.79 1.11 -7.57
C ARG A 52 9.19 2.45 -7.18
N CYS A 53 10.05 3.39 -6.82
CA CYS A 53 9.65 4.76 -6.54
C CYS A 53 9.54 5.54 -7.84
N LEU A 54 8.32 5.89 -8.24
CA LEU A 54 8.02 6.52 -9.52
C LEU A 54 7.33 7.87 -9.32
N ASP A 55 7.64 8.82 -10.20
CA ASP A 55 6.92 10.09 -10.26
C ASP A 55 5.47 9.89 -10.73
N TYR A 56 4.54 10.53 -10.05
CA TYR A 56 3.11 10.53 -10.33
C TYR A 56 2.53 11.91 -9.98
N ASN A 57 2.11 12.66 -11.00
CA ASN A 57 1.48 13.98 -10.88
C ASN A 57 2.18 14.96 -9.91
N GLY A 58 3.51 14.98 -9.90
CA GLY A 58 4.30 15.90 -9.07
C GLY A 58 4.61 15.41 -7.65
N GLY A 59 4.21 14.19 -7.29
CA GLY A 59 4.71 13.44 -6.15
C GLY A 59 5.46 12.18 -6.60
N LYS A 60 6.15 11.51 -5.67
CA LYS A 60 6.79 10.22 -5.91
C LYS A 60 6.19 9.17 -4.99
N PHE A 61 5.84 8.01 -5.53
CA PHE A 61 5.20 6.95 -4.76
C PHE A 61 5.69 5.57 -5.17
N CYS A 62 5.59 4.61 -4.25
CA CYS A 62 5.91 3.23 -4.56
C CYS A 62 4.85 2.63 -5.49
N ASN A 63 5.35 2.01 -6.56
CA ASN A 63 4.61 1.15 -7.47
C ASN A 63 4.91 -0.30 -7.11
N CYS A 64 3.90 -0.98 -6.58
CA CYS A 64 4.02 -2.36 -6.12
C CYS A 64 3.91 -3.37 -7.26
N PHE A 65 4.54 -4.54 -7.08
CA PHE A 65 4.29 -5.69 -7.93
C PHE A 65 2.96 -6.37 -7.57
N TRP A 66 2.52 -7.30 -8.41
CA TRP A 66 1.30 -8.07 -8.18
C TRP A 66 1.34 -8.82 -6.84
N GLY A 67 0.22 -8.83 -6.12
CA GLY A 67 0.09 -9.46 -4.81
C GLY A 67 0.71 -8.67 -3.65
N LEU A 68 1.16 -7.44 -3.92
CA LEU A 68 1.67 -6.51 -2.91
C LEU A 68 0.80 -5.25 -2.86
N SER A 69 0.57 -4.77 -1.64
CA SER A 69 -0.21 -3.57 -1.34
C SER A 69 0.47 -2.74 -0.25
N GLY A 70 -0.17 -1.62 0.11
CA GLY A 70 0.38 -0.63 1.05
C GLY A 70 1.07 0.52 0.30
N ASP A 71 1.23 1.65 0.98
CA ASP A 71 1.80 2.85 0.36
C ASP A 71 3.28 2.63 -0.01
N ARG A 72 3.95 1.71 0.67
CA ARG A 72 5.35 1.36 0.50
C ARG A 72 5.55 -0.09 0.04
N CYS A 73 4.48 -0.78 -0.38
CA CYS A 73 4.49 -2.19 -0.82
C CYS A 73 4.85 -3.20 0.29
N GLU A 74 4.56 -2.86 1.55
CA GLU A 74 4.87 -3.64 2.74
C GLU A 74 3.87 -4.78 3.02
N ILE A 75 2.68 -4.73 2.41
CA ILE A 75 1.62 -5.71 2.61
C ILE A 75 1.73 -6.76 1.52
N ILE A 76 1.77 -8.03 1.92
CA ILE A 76 1.68 -9.17 1.02
C ILE A 76 0.24 -9.68 1.08
N ASP A 77 -0.54 -9.45 0.03
CA ASP A 77 -2.00 -9.63 0.05
C ASP A 77 -2.38 -11.07 0.43
N ASP A 78 -1.68 -12.04 -0.17
CA ASP A 78 -1.90 -13.46 0.10
C ASP A 78 -1.56 -13.87 1.54
N CYS A 79 -0.72 -13.10 2.25
CA CYS A 79 -0.41 -13.33 3.66
C CYS A 79 -1.43 -12.72 4.61
N VAL A 80 -2.30 -11.80 4.16
CA VAL A 80 -3.24 -11.07 5.02
C VAL A 80 -4.69 -11.47 4.73
N THR A 81 -5.06 -11.54 3.47
CA THR A 81 -6.45 -11.81 3.04
C THR A 81 -6.57 -12.98 2.07
N GLY A 82 -5.47 -13.41 1.45
CA GLY A 82 -5.48 -14.50 0.46
C GLY A 82 -5.06 -15.87 1.01
N LYS A 83 -4.37 -16.65 0.17
CA LYS A 83 -4.15 -18.09 0.35
C LYS A 83 -3.44 -18.47 1.65
N TYR A 84 -2.52 -17.63 2.12
CA TYR A 84 -1.62 -17.91 3.24
C TYR A 84 -1.95 -17.07 4.48
N LYS A 85 -3.16 -16.51 4.58
CA LYS A 85 -3.61 -15.72 5.74
C LYS A 85 -3.48 -16.46 7.08
N ASP A 86 -3.68 -17.77 7.07
CA ASP A 86 -3.63 -18.62 8.28
C ASP A 86 -2.23 -19.24 8.49
N CYS A 87 -1.24 -18.92 7.65
CA CYS A 87 0.12 -19.46 7.72
C CYS A 87 0.75 -19.28 9.11
N ARG A 88 0.49 -18.15 9.76
CA ARG A 88 1.01 -17.88 11.11
C ARG A 88 0.34 -18.72 12.18
N GLU A 89 -0.92 -19.10 12.02
CA GLU A 89 -1.62 -20.01 12.94
C GLU A 89 -0.95 -21.39 12.96
N ASP A 90 -0.44 -21.81 11.81
CA ASP A 90 0.36 -23.03 11.65
C ASP A 90 1.82 -22.91 12.09
N ARG A 91 2.18 -21.80 12.74
CA ARG A 91 3.57 -21.43 13.11
C ARG A 91 4.48 -21.27 11.89
N GLY A 92 3.91 -21.10 10.71
CA GLY A 92 4.62 -20.77 9.50
C GLY A 92 4.97 -19.29 9.41
N THR A 93 5.92 -18.97 8.54
CA THR A 93 6.28 -17.60 8.18
C THR A 93 5.85 -17.33 6.75
N CYS A 94 4.95 -16.38 6.57
CA CYS A 94 4.56 -15.91 5.25
C CYS A 94 5.51 -14.79 4.79
N ARG A 95 6.11 -14.96 3.60
CA ARG A 95 7.00 -13.98 2.98
C ARG A 95 6.75 -13.88 1.49
N TYR A 96 7.20 -12.78 0.89
CA TYR A 96 7.13 -12.59 -0.55
C TYR A 96 8.37 -13.17 -1.21
N ASP A 97 8.18 -13.96 -2.26
CA ASP A 97 9.24 -14.42 -3.15
C ASP A 97 9.29 -13.47 -4.36
N SER A 98 10.36 -12.68 -4.46
CA SER A 98 10.52 -11.71 -5.54
C SER A 98 10.95 -12.33 -6.86
N THR A 99 11.46 -13.56 -6.85
CA THR A 99 11.83 -14.29 -8.08
C THR A 99 10.56 -14.74 -8.80
N ASP A 100 9.67 -15.40 -8.06
CA ASP A 100 8.41 -15.92 -8.62
C ASP A 100 7.28 -14.90 -8.57
N LYS A 101 7.47 -13.78 -7.84
CA LYS A 101 6.46 -12.73 -7.59
C LYS A 101 5.19 -13.29 -6.94
N THR A 102 5.37 -14.11 -5.92
CA THR A 102 4.28 -14.76 -5.19
C THR A 102 4.51 -14.75 -3.69
N ALA A 103 3.44 -14.93 -2.92
CA ALA A 103 3.58 -15.21 -1.49
C ALA A 103 3.94 -16.68 -1.26
N VAL A 104 4.74 -16.94 -0.23
CA VAL A 104 5.15 -18.28 0.19
C VAL A 104 4.96 -18.40 1.70
N CYS A 105 4.28 -19.47 2.12
CA CYS A 105 4.27 -19.89 3.53
C CYS A 105 5.37 -20.92 3.75
N VAL A 106 6.27 -20.63 4.70
CA VAL A 106 7.30 -21.57 5.13
C VAL A 106 6.91 -22.15 6.48
N CYS A 107 6.53 -23.43 6.50
CA CYS A 107 6.20 -24.16 7.71
C CYS A 107 7.44 -24.85 8.30
N PRO A 108 7.51 -24.99 9.64
CA PRO A 108 8.51 -25.86 10.27
C PRO A 108 8.30 -27.32 9.85
N GLU A 109 9.36 -28.14 9.87
CA GLU A 109 9.30 -29.53 9.44
C GLU A 109 8.23 -30.34 10.21
N GLY A 110 7.46 -31.16 9.48
CA GLY A 110 6.42 -32.04 10.04
C GLY A 110 5.00 -31.44 10.08
N LYS A 111 4.75 -30.34 9.38
CA LYS A 111 3.46 -29.66 9.22
C LYS A 111 3.06 -29.55 7.75
#